data_AF-A0ABD6C0U4-F1
#
_entry.id   AF-A0ABD6C0U4-F1
#
_cell.length_a   1.000
_cell.length_b   1.000
_cell.length_c   1.000
_cell.angle_alpha   90.00
_cell.angle_beta   90.00
_cell.angle_gamma   90.00
#
_symmetry.space_group_name_H-M   'P 1'
#
loop_
_entity.id
_entity.type
_entity.pdbx_description
1 polymer ?
#
loop_
_entity_poly.entity_id
_entity_poly.type
_entity_poly.pdbx_seq_one_letter_code
_entity_poly.pdbx_strand_id
1 'polypeptide(L)'
;MVRQRIADVIDRVSVGTLVSNPLSVGFVLVSLVVIVAASSFPDDSLFGPSLFPIVTSIGIIVFAVADMLNGAESELEISDIDMRPPAVVFGLLVVYVVSMPILGFWVGSMLFLGALLYYSAIRSPPLLLVLSLGVPTLLFYVFGRVFLVRLPEAIVPVSRLLPQLPLVVGL
;
A
#
# COMPACT_ATOMS: atom_id res chain seq x y z
N MET A 1 15.88 -13.55 -31.66
CA MET A 1 15.59 -14.13 -30.32
C MET A 1 14.65 -13.28 -29.47
N VAL A 2 14.89 -11.99 -29.26
CA VAL A 2 14.02 -11.12 -28.43
C VAL A 2 12.60 -10.97 -28.99
N ARG A 3 12.43 -10.78 -30.30
CA ARG A 3 11.10 -10.67 -30.93
C ARG A 3 10.23 -11.92 -30.80
N GLN A 4 10.83 -13.12 -30.86
CA GLN A 4 10.10 -14.38 -30.67
C GLN A 4 9.61 -14.52 -29.23
N ARG A 5 10.46 -14.19 -28.23
CA ARG A 5 10.02 -14.15 -26.83
C ARG A 5 8.89 -13.16 -26.57
N ILE A 6 8.90 -11.99 -27.22
CA ILE A 6 7.83 -11.00 -27.07
C ILE A 6 6.52 -11.51 -27.69
N ALA A 7 6.59 -12.13 -28.87
CA ALA A 7 5.42 -12.73 -29.51
C ALA A 7 4.83 -13.87 -28.66
N ASP A 8 5.67 -14.76 -28.12
CA ASP A 8 5.24 -15.85 -27.24
C ASP A 8 4.61 -15.33 -25.93
N VAL A 9 5.08 -14.19 -25.41
CA VAL A 9 4.49 -13.54 -24.22
C VAL A 9 3.12 -12.92 -24.56
N ILE A 10 2.97 -12.29 -25.73
CA ILE A 10 1.70 -11.72 -26.17
C ILE A 10 0.66 -12.81 -26.43
N ASP A 11 1.04 -13.93 -27.04
CA ASP A 11 0.14 -15.07 -27.27
C ASP A 11 -0.24 -15.80 -25.96
N ARG A 12 0.64 -15.80 -24.95
CA ARG A 12 0.30 -16.29 -23.59
C ARG A 12 -0.65 -15.38 -22.83
N VAL A 13 -0.69 -14.09 -23.13
CA VAL A 13 -1.74 -13.16 -22.67
C VAL A 13 -2.96 -13.29 -23.60
N SER A 14 -3.43 -14.52 -23.79
CA SER A 14 -4.68 -14.78 -24.50
C SER A 14 -5.89 -14.38 -23.64
N VAL A 15 -7.06 -14.24 -24.28
CA VAL A 15 -8.35 -14.06 -23.59
C VAL A 15 -8.57 -15.15 -22.52
N GLY A 16 -8.04 -16.36 -22.73
CA GLY A 16 -8.12 -17.46 -21.75
C GLY A 16 -7.42 -17.15 -20.43
N THR A 17 -6.24 -16.53 -20.48
CA THR A 17 -5.43 -16.14 -19.30
C THR A 17 -6.05 -14.96 -18.55
N LEU A 18 -6.73 -14.07 -19.27
CA LEU A 18 -7.50 -12.96 -18.70
C LEU A 18 -8.74 -13.45 -17.95
N VAL A 19 -9.46 -14.43 -18.52
CA VAL A 19 -10.66 -15.01 -17.89
C VAL A 19 -10.31 -15.88 -16.69
N SER A 20 -9.16 -16.56 -16.70
CA SER A 20 -8.73 -17.41 -15.58
C SER A 20 -8.20 -16.66 -14.36
N ASN A 21 -7.88 -15.36 -14.47
CA ASN A 21 -7.30 -14.57 -13.37
C ASN A 21 -8.07 -13.26 -13.12
N PRO A 22 -9.36 -13.33 -12.75
CA PRO A 22 -10.21 -12.14 -12.63
C PRO A 22 -9.73 -11.15 -11.57
N LEU A 23 -9.11 -11.65 -10.49
CA LEU A 23 -8.56 -10.82 -9.40
C LEU A 23 -7.36 -9.99 -9.88
N SER A 24 -6.42 -10.63 -10.57
CA SER A 24 -5.20 -10.00 -11.08
C SER A 24 -5.54 -8.97 -12.16
N VAL A 25 -6.53 -9.26 -13.01
CA VAL A 25 -7.11 -8.28 -13.94
C VAL A 25 -7.72 -7.09 -13.18
N GLY A 26 -8.49 -7.35 -12.12
CA GLY A 26 -9.03 -6.31 -11.25
C GLY A 26 -7.95 -5.39 -10.66
N PHE A 27 -6.88 -5.97 -10.12
CA PHE A 27 -5.75 -5.20 -9.58
C PHE A 27 -5.05 -4.34 -10.63
N VAL A 28 -4.86 -4.87 -11.85
CA VAL A 28 -4.29 -4.09 -12.96
C VAL A 28 -5.19 -2.90 -13.31
N LEU A 29 -6.50 -3.12 -13.46
CA LEU A 29 -7.45 -2.05 -13.80
C LEU A 29 -7.50 -0.97 -12.72
N VAL A 30 -7.59 -1.35 -11.44
CA VAL A 30 -7.57 -0.40 -10.32
C VAL A 30 -6.27 0.39 -10.31
N SER A 31 -5.13 -0.27 -10.51
CA SER A 31 -3.82 0.39 -10.54
C SER A 31 -3.71 1.39 -11.69
N LEU A 32 -4.25 1.07 -12.88
CA LEU A 32 -4.30 2.01 -13.99
C LEU A 32 -5.16 3.24 -13.67
N VAL A 33 -6.31 3.06 -13.03
CA VAL A 33 -7.16 4.18 -12.57
C VAL A 33 -6.39 5.06 -11.57
N VAL A 34 -5.67 4.45 -10.62
CA VAL A 34 -4.86 5.18 -9.65
C VAL A 34 -3.74 5.97 -10.34
N ILE A 35 -3.07 5.40 -11.34
CA ILE A 35 -2.03 6.10 -12.11
C ILE A 35 -2.60 7.34 -12.81
N VAL A 36 -3.76 7.20 -13.47
CA VAL A 36 -4.43 8.33 -14.15
C VAL A 36 -4.90 9.40 -13.16
N ALA A 37 -5.41 8.99 -12.00
CA ALA A 37 -5.81 9.93 -10.96
C ALA A 37 -4.60 10.66 -10.36
N ALA A 38 -3.51 9.95 -10.09
CA ALA A 38 -2.28 10.50 -9.52
C ALA A 38 -1.53 11.41 -10.49
N SER A 39 -1.58 11.15 -11.79
CA SER A 39 -0.95 12.01 -12.81
C SER A 39 -1.65 13.36 -12.97
N SER A 40 -2.85 13.50 -12.41
CA SER A 40 -3.60 14.77 -12.39
C SER A 40 -3.25 15.64 -11.17
N PHE A 41 -2.35 15.20 -10.29
CA PHE A 41 -1.96 15.98 -9.12
C PHE A 41 -1.11 17.20 -9.52
N PRO A 42 -1.38 18.38 -8.94
CA PRO A 42 -0.64 19.59 -9.25
C PRO A 42 0.72 19.60 -8.54
N ASP A 43 1.76 19.07 -9.19
CA ASP A 43 3.17 19.25 -8.83
C ASP A 43 4.08 18.64 -9.94
N ASP A 44 5.01 19.43 -10.47
CA ASP A 44 5.99 18.98 -11.48
C ASP A 44 7.30 18.46 -10.84
N SER A 45 7.38 18.40 -9.51
CA SER A 45 8.58 17.92 -8.82
C SER A 45 8.81 16.41 -9.00
N LEU A 46 10.07 16.00 -9.13
CA LEU A 46 10.46 14.59 -9.31
C LEU A 46 10.02 13.70 -8.13
N PHE A 47 9.92 14.28 -6.93
CA PHE A 47 9.50 13.60 -5.69
C PHE A 47 8.13 14.09 -5.20
N GLY A 48 7.26 14.49 -6.13
CA GLY A 48 5.94 15.01 -5.82
C GLY A 48 4.96 13.96 -5.29
N PRO A 49 3.73 14.39 -4.91
CA PRO A 49 2.69 13.54 -4.33
C PRO A 49 2.20 12.44 -5.28
N SER A 50 2.47 12.55 -6.58
CA SER A 50 2.15 11.55 -7.59
C SER A 50 3.10 10.35 -7.56
N LEU A 51 4.34 10.51 -7.08
CA LEU A 51 5.37 9.48 -7.18
C LEU A 51 4.99 8.20 -6.43
N PHE A 52 4.59 8.32 -5.16
CA PHE A 52 4.22 7.18 -4.33
C PHE A 52 3.08 6.34 -4.94
N PRO A 53 1.89 6.89 -5.24
CA PRO A 53 0.80 6.10 -5.81
C PRO A 53 1.16 5.49 -7.18
N ILE A 54 1.95 6.18 -8.01
CA ILE A 54 2.41 5.64 -9.30
C ILE A 54 3.35 4.45 -9.10
N VAL A 55 4.39 4.60 -8.26
CA VAL A 55 5.36 3.52 -8.01
C VAL A 55 4.68 2.29 -7.41
N THR A 56 3.79 2.49 -6.43
CA THR A 56 3.02 1.39 -5.85
C THR A 56 2.13 0.71 -6.89
N SER A 57 1.44 1.49 -7.73
CA SER A 57 0.58 0.95 -8.80
C SER A 57 1.38 0.17 -9.84
N ILE A 58 2.58 0.65 -10.22
CA ILE A 58 3.49 -0.09 -11.11
C ILE A 58 3.89 -1.41 -10.46
N GLY A 59 4.25 -1.41 -9.17
CA GLY A 59 4.56 -2.62 -8.43
C GLY A 59 3.41 -3.63 -8.44
N ILE A 60 2.19 -3.18 -8.17
CA ILE A 60 0.99 -4.03 -8.21
C ILE A 60 0.78 -4.61 -9.61
N ILE A 61 0.91 -3.81 -10.67
CA ILE A 61 0.79 -4.29 -12.05
C ILE A 61 1.85 -5.37 -12.34
N VAL A 62 3.10 -5.14 -11.95
CA VAL A 62 4.18 -6.12 -12.15
C VAL A 62 3.88 -7.45 -11.45
N PHE A 63 3.46 -7.41 -10.18
CA PHE A 63 3.11 -8.62 -9.43
C PHE A 63 1.87 -9.32 -10.00
N ALA A 64 0.83 -8.57 -10.38
CA ALA A 64 -0.39 -9.12 -10.98
C ALA A 64 -0.10 -9.79 -12.33
N VAL A 65 0.75 -9.18 -13.17
CA VAL A 65 1.18 -9.79 -14.44
C VAL A 65 2.04 -11.02 -14.19
N ALA A 66 2.96 -10.98 -13.23
CA ALA A 66 3.77 -12.14 -12.87
C ALA A 66 2.90 -13.32 -12.38
N ASP A 67 1.88 -13.03 -11.58
CA ASP A 67 0.89 -14.00 -11.12
C ASP A 67 0.14 -14.66 -12.30
N MET A 68 -0.39 -13.85 -13.22
CA MET A 68 -1.06 -14.35 -14.44
C MET A 68 -0.14 -15.21 -15.33
N LEU A 69 1.14 -14.85 -15.44
CA LEU A 69 2.12 -15.56 -16.25
C LEU A 69 2.60 -16.86 -15.61
N ASN A 70 2.63 -16.93 -14.29
CA ASN A 70 3.02 -18.14 -13.56
C ASN A 70 1.93 -19.21 -13.56
N GLY A 71 0.72 -18.87 -14.02
CA GLY A 71 -0.31 -19.85 -14.37
C GLY A 71 -0.61 -20.82 -13.24
N ALA A 72 -0.49 -20.38 -11.98
CA ALA A 72 -0.98 -21.16 -10.87
C ALA A 72 -2.45 -21.42 -11.18
N GLU A 73 -2.81 -22.69 -11.36
CA GLU A 73 -4.21 -23.10 -11.42
C GLU A 73 -4.86 -22.49 -10.19
N SER A 74 -5.58 -21.40 -10.39
CA SER A 74 -6.38 -20.76 -9.36
C SER A 74 -7.62 -21.63 -9.18
N GLU A 75 -7.41 -22.89 -8.79
CA GLU A 75 -8.35 -23.60 -7.95
C GLU A 75 -8.30 -22.89 -6.60
N LEU A 76 -8.86 -21.67 -6.56
CA LEU A 76 -9.37 -21.10 -5.33
C LEU A 76 -10.52 -22.02 -4.92
N GLU A 77 -10.20 -23.15 -4.30
CA GLU A 77 -11.13 -23.87 -3.44
C GLU A 77 -11.43 -22.93 -2.27
N ILE A 78 -12.38 -22.01 -2.51
CA ILE A 78 -12.88 -21.04 -1.53
C ILE A 78 -13.38 -21.75 -0.25
N SER A 79 -13.64 -23.06 -0.33
CA SER A 79 -14.13 -23.88 0.78
C SER A 79 -13.18 -24.01 1.96
N ASP A 80 -11.86 -23.89 1.78
CA ASP A 80 -10.88 -24.10 2.87
C ASP A 80 -10.16 -22.81 3.33
N ILE A 81 -10.50 -21.66 2.77
CA ILE A 81 -9.89 -20.39 3.17
C ILE A 81 -10.54 -19.90 4.47
N ASP A 82 -9.79 -19.93 5.57
CA ASP A 82 -10.20 -19.26 6.81
C ASP A 82 -10.30 -17.75 6.56
N MET A 83 -11.54 -17.27 6.47
CA MET A 83 -11.85 -15.85 6.23
C MET A 83 -11.62 -14.98 7.47
N ARG A 84 -11.40 -15.57 8.64
CA ARG A 84 -11.29 -14.82 9.88
C ARG A 84 -10.07 -13.87 9.90
N PRO A 85 -8.84 -14.28 9.54
CA PRO A 85 -7.71 -13.35 9.53
C PRO A 85 -7.89 -12.19 8.55
N PRO A 86 -8.26 -12.41 7.27
CA PRO A 86 -8.58 -11.31 6.36
C PRO A 86 -9.68 -10.38 6.89
N ALA A 87 -10.77 -10.94 7.43
CA ALA A 87 -11.88 -10.16 7.96
C ALA A 87 -11.48 -9.30 9.17
N VAL A 88 -10.65 -9.82 10.08
CA VAL A 88 -10.17 -9.05 11.24
C VAL A 88 -9.23 -7.93 10.81
N VAL A 89 -8.28 -8.22 9.92
CA VAL A 89 -7.35 -7.20 9.39
C VAL A 89 -8.12 -6.11 8.64
N PHE A 90 -9.10 -6.49 7.82
CA PHE A 90 -9.98 -5.55 7.13
C PHE A 90 -10.80 -4.72 8.12
N GLY A 91 -11.35 -5.33 9.17
CA GLY A 91 -12.06 -4.62 10.23
C GLY A 91 -11.18 -3.59 10.94
N LEU A 92 -9.95 -3.95 11.29
CA LEU A 92 -8.97 -3.03 11.87
C LEU A 92 -8.66 -1.86 10.92
N LEU A 93 -8.54 -2.13 9.61
CA LEU A 93 -8.32 -1.12 8.59
C LEU A 93 -9.50 -0.14 8.49
N VAL A 94 -10.74 -0.64 8.49
CA VAL A 94 -11.94 0.20 8.47
C VAL A 94 -12.01 1.08 9.71
N VAL A 95 -11.76 0.52 10.90
CA VAL A 95 -11.71 1.29 12.16
C VAL A 95 -10.63 2.37 12.10
N TYR A 96 -9.45 2.04 11.58
CA TYR A 96 -8.37 3.01 11.38
C TYR A 96 -8.82 4.18 10.49
N VAL A 97 -9.39 3.89 9.31
CA VAL A 97 -9.85 4.92 8.37
C VAL A 97 -10.97 5.79 8.97
N VAL A 98 -11.96 5.18 9.62
CA VAL A 98 -13.09 5.91 10.22
C VAL A 98 -12.66 6.77 11.41
N SER A 99 -11.68 6.31 12.19
CA SER A 99 -11.14 7.07 13.33
C SER A 99 -10.17 8.19 12.94
N MET A 100 -9.70 8.20 11.69
CA MET A 100 -8.67 9.10 11.18
C MET A 100 -9.00 10.59 11.34
N PRO A 101 -10.25 11.09 11.16
CA PRO A 101 -10.59 12.50 11.40
C PRO A 101 -10.42 12.94 12.86
N ILE A 102 -10.46 11.99 13.79
CA ILE A 102 -10.37 12.25 15.24
C ILE A 102 -8.91 12.14 15.69
N LEU A 103 -8.26 11.03 15.33
CA LEU A 103 -6.92 10.64 15.81
C LEU A 103 -5.78 11.17 14.95
N GLY A 104 -6.06 11.59 13.71
CA GLY A 104 -5.05 11.92 12.72
C GLY A 104 -4.19 10.73 12.30
N PHE A 105 -3.32 10.95 11.32
CA PHE A 105 -2.46 9.90 10.76
C PHE A 105 -1.52 9.29 11.80
N TRP A 106 -0.82 10.12 12.60
CA TRP A 106 0.28 9.65 13.45
C TRP A 106 -0.21 8.75 14.59
N VAL A 107 -1.15 9.23 15.42
CA VAL A 107 -1.70 8.44 16.52
C VAL A 107 -2.57 7.28 16.00
N GLY A 108 -3.39 7.52 14.96
CA GLY A 108 -4.19 6.47 14.35
C GLY A 108 -3.34 5.30 13.84
N SER A 109 -2.23 5.59 13.16
CA SER A 109 -1.30 4.58 12.64
C SER A 109 -0.57 3.84 13.75
N MET A 110 -0.21 4.52 14.85
CA MET A 110 0.40 3.87 16.03
C MET A 110 -0.54 2.82 16.64
N LEU A 111 -1.81 3.20 16.84
CA LEU A 111 -2.81 2.31 17.40
C LEU A 111 -3.15 1.17 16.44
N PHE A 112 -3.33 1.47 15.15
CA PHE A 112 -3.57 0.46 14.13
C PHE A 112 -2.43 -0.56 14.07
N LEU A 113 -1.18 -0.10 13.97
CA LEU A 113 -0.03 -0.99 13.87
C LEU A 113 0.19 -1.76 15.18
N GLY A 114 0.02 -1.13 16.34
CA GLY A 114 0.06 -1.81 17.63
C GLY A 114 -0.98 -2.93 17.75
N ALA A 115 -2.23 -2.65 17.37
CA ALA A 115 -3.32 -3.64 17.36
C ALA A 115 -3.03 -4.78 16.38
N LEU A 116 -2.55 -4.45 15.17
CA LEU A 116 -2.21 -5.43 14.16
C LEU A 116 -1.07 -6.35 14.61
N LEU A 117 0.00 -5.80 15.18
CA LEU A 117 1.13 -6.60 15.69
C LEU A 117 0.69 -7.51 16.84
N TYR A 118 -0.14 -6.99 17.75
CA TYR A 118 -0.68 -7.79 18.86
C TYR A 118 -1.59 -8.93 18.38
N TYR A 119 -2.42 -8.66 17.36
CA TYR A 119 -3.27 -9.64 16.69
C TYR A 119 -2.42 -10.72 16.01
N SER A 120 -1.33 -10.33 15.34
CA SER A 120 -0.33 -11.21 14.72
C SER A 120 0.58 -11.92 15.73
N ALA A 121 0.19 -11.98 17.00
CA ALA A 121 0.91 -12.63 18.10
C ALA A 121 2.36 -12.14 18.34
N ILE A 122 2.70 -10.93 17.88
CA ILE A 122 3.97 -10.29 18.24
C ILE A 122 3.80 -9.68 19.63
N ARG A 123 4.46 -10.30 20.63
CA ARG A 123 4.28 -9.95 22.05
C ARG A 123 5.51 -9.35 22.73
N SER A 124 6.63 -9.22 22.02
CA SER A 124 7.83 -8.58 22.58
C SER A 124 7.57 -7.09 22.79
N PRO A 125 7.54 -6.60 24.05
CA PRO A 125 7.28 -5.19 24.33
C PRO A 125 8.22 -4.21 23.60
N PRO A 126 9.54 -4.46 23.48
CA PRO A 126 10.41 -3.54 22.76
C PRO A 126 10.09 -3.51 21.26
N LEU A 127 9.78 -4.65 20.65
CA LEU A 127 9.45 -4.71 19.23
C LEU A 127 8.10 -4.04 18.95
N LEU A 128 7.11 -4.27 19.81
CA LEU A 128 5.81 -3.61 19.74
C LEU A 128 5.97 -2.09 19.79
N LEU A 129 6.70 -1.57 20.78
CA LEU A 129 6.95 -0.13 20.91
C LEU A 129 7.72 0.44 19.72
N VAL A 130 8.82 -0.20 19.33
CA VAL A 130 9.68 0.29 18.24
C VAL A 130 8.92 0.31 16.92
N LEU A 131 8.15 -0.74 16.60
CA LEU A 131 7.42 -0.78 15.33
C LEU A 131 6.20 0.14 15.36
N SER A 132 5.38 0.07 16.42
CA SER A 132 4.17 0.90 16.53
C SER A 132 4.48 2.40 16.59
N LEU A 133 5.60 2.81 17.18
CA LEU A 133 5.99 4.22 17.21
C LEU A 133 6.87 4.60 16.01
N GLY A 134 7.88 3.78 15.73
CA GLY A 134 8.92 4.08 14.75
C GLY A 134 8.40 4.09 13.33
N VAL A 135 7.63 3.09 12.92
CA VAL A 135 7.14 2.98 11.53
C VAL A 135 6.19 4.14 11.20
N PRO A 136 5.14 4.45 11.99
CA PRO A 136 4.29 5.61 11.73
C PRO A 136 5.02 6.94 11.75
N THR A 137 6.01 7.10 12.63
CA THR A 137 6.83 8.32 12.68
C THR A 137 7.67 8.45 11.40
N LEU A 138 8.33 7.38 10.97
CA LEU A 138 9.10 7.36 9.73
C LEU A 138 8.21 7.69 8.53
N LEU A 139 7.05 7.03 8.41
CA LEU A 139 6.10 7.28 7.33
C LEU A 139 5.55 8.71 7.37
N PHE A 140 5.30 9.27 8.56
CA PHE A 140 4.86 10.66 8.70
C PHE A 140 5.87 11.63 8.07
N TYR A 141 7.17 11.44 8.32
CA TYR A 141 8.19 12.27 7.69
C TYR A 141 8.36 11.99 6.21
N VAL A 142 8.38 10.72 5.79
CA VAL A 142 8.53 10.38 4.36
C VAL A 142 7.37 10.96 3.56
N PHE A 143 6.12 10.75 3.97
CA PHE A 143 4.98 11.30 3.26
C PHE A 143 4.90 12.82 3.36
N GLY A 144 5.08 13.39 4.55
CA GLY A 144 4.91 14.83 4.75
C GLY A 144 6.06 15.70 4.25
N ARG A 145 7.30 15.17 4.22
CA ARG A 145 8.51 15.93 3.84
C ARG A 145 9.12 15.50 2.53
N VAL A 146 9.09 14.20 2.19
CA VAL A 146 9.67 13.71 0.94
C VAL A 146 8.63 13.77 -0.17
N PHE A 147 7.45 13.19 0.05
CA PHE A 147 6.38 13.14 -0.96
C PHE A 147 5.40 14.31 -0.92
N LEU A 148 5.58 15.24 0.04
CA LEU A 148 4.74 16.44 0.21
C LEU A 148 3.22 16.15 0.30
N VAL A 149 2.86 14.95 0.77
CA VAL A 149 1.48 14.50 0.94
C VAL A 149 0.91 15.11 2.22
N ARG A 150 -0.26 15.74 2.12
CA ARG A 150 -1.00 16.24 3.28
C ARG A 150 -1.59 15.08 4.06
N LEU A 151 -1.03 14.82 5.24
CA LEU A 151 -1.52 13.79 6.14
C LEU A 151 -2.65 14.35 7.03
N PRO A 152 -3.69 13.56 7.33
CA PRO A 152 -4.77 13.99 8.22
C PRO A 152 -4.25 14.40 9.60
N GLU A 153 -4.60 15.62 10.01
CA GLU A 153 -4.37 16.10 11.37
C GLU A 153 -5.51 15.66 12.29
N ALA A 154 -5.16 15.33 13.52
CA ALA A 154 -6.10 15.03 14.58
C ALA A 154 -6.75 16.32 15.12
N ILE A 155 -7.84 16.16 15.88
CA ILE A 155 -8.42 17.27 16.65
C ILE A 155 -7.37 17.87 17.61
N VAL A 156 -6.53 17.00 18.20
CA VAL A 156 -5.37 17.40 18.99
C VAL A 156 -4.11 17.14 18.16
N PRO A 157 -3.44 18.17 17.63
CA PRO A 157 -2.37 17.98 16.66
C PRO A 157 -1.06 17.57 17.35
N VAL A 158 -1.02 16.36 17.92
CA VAL A 158 0.16 15.80 18.62
C VAL A 158 1.36 15.70 17.66
N SER A 159 1.11 15.57 16.36
CA SER A 159 2.13 15.63 15.31
C SER A 159 2.93 16.94 15.31
N ARG A 160 2.39 18.05 15.83
CA ARG A 160 3.12 19.33 15.96
C ARG A 160 4.18 19.33 17.06
N LEU A 161 4.14 18.34 17.97
CA LEU A 161 5.16 18.15 19.00
C LEU A 161 6.42 17.47 18.46
N LEU A 162 6.34 16.90 17.25
CA LEU A 162 7.49 16.25 16.64
C LEU A 162 8.54 17.29 16.20
N PRO A 163 9.84 16.98 16.38
CA PRO A 163 10.91 17.90 16.00
C PRO A 163 10.87 18.17 14.50
N GLN A 164 11.07 19.43 14.11
CA GLN A 164 11.23 19.76 12.69
C GLN A 164 12.63 19.36 12.26
N LEU A 165 12.77 18.16 11.70
CA LEU A 165 14.03 17.69 11.18
C LEU A 165 14.37 18.48 9.89
N PRO A 166 15.56 19.09 9.79
CA PRO A 166 16.01 19.67 8.53
C PRO A 166 16.08 18.56 7.48
N LEU A 167 15.54 18.83 6.30
CA LEU A 167 15.74 17.99 5.12
C LEU A 167 17.23 18.12 4.75
N VAL A 168 18.09 17.29 5.35
CA VAL A 168 19.46 17.07 4.84
C VAL A 168 19.32 16.20 3.60
N VAL A 169 18.78 16.78 2.54
CA VAL A 169 18.97 16.25 1.20
C VAL A 169 20.38 16.70 0.84
N GLY A 170 21.37 15.87 1.17
CA GLY A 170 22.71 16.05 0.65
C GLY A 170 22.63 16.02 -0.87
N LEU A 171 22.84 17.18 -1.50
CA LEU A 171 23.29 17.28 -2.88
C LEU A 171 24.79 17.00 -2.92
#